data_AF-A0A6V7PTQ2-F1
#
_entry.id   AF-A0A6V7PTQ2-F1
#
_cell.length_a   1.000
_cell.length_b   1.000
_cell.length_c   1.000
_cell.angle_alpha   90.00
_cell.angle_beta   90.00
_cell.angle_gamma   90.00
#
_symmetry.space_group_name_H-M   'P 1'
#
loop_
_entity.id
_entity.type
_entity.pdbx_description
1 polymer ?
#
loop_
_entity_poly.entity_id
_entity_poly.type
_entity_poly.pdbx_seq_one_letter_code
_entity_poly.pdbx_strand_id
1 'polypeptide(L)'
;MDSLRQKTVDGEQIPLVLHPQQDDQRSLGTLVASLKENKAWFEEKLLRNSAVLLRGFDVRDAEGFNDVVEALGWDDIRYVGPAPRTHVYKRVWTANEGPLSEFIYYHHEMVLIKEFPTQVILFCEVPPPEGGETPFVPSFRVTERMLEEFPEIVEEMEEKGLRYTFTAVSKNDTSSMRGRGWEDAFGTSDKLEAERRAKALGMEVEWLPNGGATTILGPRPLTACSRRGRDGGCGSTRWSECTARRSAPPRWPTGRRSPRMS
;
A
#
# COMPACT_ATOMS: atom_id res chain seq x y z
N MET A 1 -19.12 -18.25 -6.53
CA MET A 1 -18.43 -17.21 -5.75
C MET A 1 -17.07 -17.76 -5.34
N ASP A 2 -16.07 -16.88 -5.30
CA ASP A 2 -14.70 -17.13 -4.84
C ASP A 2 -13.75 -17.83 -5.83
N SER A 3 -13.33 -17.12 -6.89
CA SER A 3 -12.01 -17.38 -7.47
C SER A 3 -11.03 -16.42 -6.83
N LEU A 4 -10.54 -16.74 -5.62
CA LEU A 4 -9.31 -16.11 -5.17
C LEU A 4 -8.25 -16.48 -6.22
N ARG A 5 -7.79 -15.50 -7.01
CA ARG A 5 -6.87 -15.77 -8.11
C ARG A 5 -5.44 -15.85 -7.57
N GLN A 6 -5.16 -16.89 -6.78
CA GLN A 6 -3.79 -17.26 -6.47
C GLN A 6 -3.05 -17.55 -7.77
N LYS A 7 -1.82 -17.05 -7.87
CA LYS A 7 -0.94 -17.32 -9.00
C LYS A 7 0.32 -17.99 -8.49
N THR A 8 0.85 -18.91 -9.28
CA THR A 8 2.20 -19.46 -9.07
C THR A 8 3.21 -18.53 -9.73
N VAL A 9 4.19 -18.07 -8.95
CA VAL A 9 5.26 -17.15 -9.39
C VAL A 9 6.57 -17.70 -8.82
N ASP A 10 7.52 -18.11 -9.68
CA ASP A 10 8.76 -18.82 -9.29
C ASP A 10 8.55 -20.02 -8.36
N GLY A 11 7.47 -20.78 -8.61
CA GLY A 11 7.11 -21.94 -7.78
C GLY A 11 6.39 -21.60 -6.48
N GLU A 12 6.21 -20.32 -6.15
CA GLU A 12 5.50 -19.87 -4.94
C GLU A 12 4.05 -19.49 -5.25
N GLN A 13 3.13 -19.84 -4.34
CA GLN A 13 1.75 -19.33 -4.41
C GLN A 13 1.69 -17.88 -3.93
N ILE A 14 1.10 -16.99 -4.72
CA ILE A 14 0.98 -15.57 -4.40
C ILE A 14 -0.50 -15.15 -4.57
N PRO A 15 -1.20 -14.74 -3.49
CA PRO A 15 -0.75 -14.80 -2.10
C PRO A 15 -0.73 -16.25 -1.60
N LEU A 16 0.04 -16.52 -0.55
CA LEU A 16 -0.16 -17.75 0.23
C LEU A 16 -1.45 -17.60 1.02
N VAL A 17 -2.34 -18.59 0.96
CA VAL A 17 -3.58 -18.60 1.73
C VAL A 17 -3.45 -19.64 2.82
N LEU A 18 -3.63 -19.22 4.07
CA LEU A 18 -3.61 -20.09 5.22
C LEU A 18 -5.01 -20.21 5.79
N HIS A 19 -5.40 -21.45 6.04
CA HIS A 19 -6.67 -21.83 6.63
C HIS A 19 -6.42 -22.59 7.94
N PRO A 20 -7.36 -22.54 8.90
CA PRO A 20 -7.38 -23.48 10.01
C PRO A 20 -7.52 -24.90 9.46
N GLN A 21 -6.76 -25.87 10.00
CA GLN A 21 -6.81 -27.25 9.51
C GLN A 21 -8.06 -27.98 10.01
N GLN A 22 -8.57 -27.56 11.17
CA GLN A 22 -9.72 -28.14 11.87
C GLN A 22 -10.60 -27.02 12.43
N ASP A 23 -11.88 -27.31 12.67
CA ASP A 23 -12.85 -26.28 13.13
C ASP A 23 -12.51 -25.71 14.51
N ASP A 24 -11.93 -26.50 15.40
CA ASP A 24 -11.46 -26.06 16.72
C ASP A 24 -10.24 -25.12 16.65
N GLN A 25 -9.55 -25.08 15.51
CA GLN A 25 -8.43 -24.17 15.26
C GLN A 25 -8.85 -22.80 14.70
N ARG A 26 -10.15 -22.58 14.47
CA ARG A 26 -10.66 -21.31 13.91
C ARG A 26 -10.62 -20.16 14.90
N SER A 27 -10.57 -20.44 16.20
CA SER A 27 -10.68 -19.42 17.23
C SER A 27 -9.57 -18.36 17.14
N LEU A 28 -9.90 -17.11 17.49
CA LEU A 28 -8.92 -16.02 17.59
C LEU A 28 -7.73 -16.41 18.50
N GLY A 29 -8.01 -17.05 19.64
CA GLY A 29 -6.98 -17.48 20.59
C GLY A 29 -6.00 -18.47 19.97
N THR A 30 -6.50 -19.46 19.22
CA THR A 30 -5.66 -20.43 18.50
C THR A 30 -4.83 -19.75 17.42
N LEU A 31 -5.40 -18.80 16.67
CA LEU A 31 -4.65 -18.05 15.66
C LEU A 31 -3.51 -17.23 16.28
N VAL A 32 -3.81 -16.47 17.34
CA VAL A 32 -2.83 -15.64 18.05
C VAL A 32 -1.69 -16.49 18.63
N ALA A 33 -2.01 -17.62 19.28
CA ALA A 33 -1.01 -18.56 19.77
C ALA A 33 -0.15 -19.10 18.62
N SER A 34 -0.77 -19.54 17.54
CA SER A 34 -0.08 -20.09 16.37
C SER A 34 0.87 -19.08 15.73
N LEU A 35 0.47 -17.81 15.59
CA LEU A 35 1.33 -16.76 15.04
C LEU A 35 2.54 -16.47 15.94
N LYS A 36 2.36 -16.48 17.26
CA LYS A 36 3.45 -16.29 18.23
C LYS A 36 4.44 -17.45 18.21
N GLU A 37 3.94 -18.68 18.22
CA GLU A 37 4.76 -19.90 18.22
C GLU A 37 5.50 -20.10 16.89
N ASN A 38 4.90 -19.70 15.78
CA ASN A 38 5.44 -19.93 14.43
C ASN A 38 5.93 -18.64 13.75
N LYS A 39 6.30 -17.61 14.53
CA LYS A 39 6.65 -16.27 14.00
C LYS A 39 7.70 -16.32 12.89
N ALA A 40 8.81 -17.03 13.11
CA ALA A 40 9.89 -17.14 12.13
C ALA A 40 9.43 -17.79 10.81
N TRP A 41 8.62 -18.85 10.92
CA TRP A 41 8.05 -19.51 9.75
C TRP A 41 7.07 -18.58 9.00
N PHE A 42 6.22 -17.85 9.73
CA PHE A 42 5.27 -16.93 9.13
C PHE A 42 5.98 -15.80 8.39
N GLU A 43 7.04 -15.23 8.97
CA GLU A 43 7.88 -14.22 8.34
C GLU A 43 8.58 -14.75 7.08
N GLU A 44 9.10 -15.99 7.12
CA GLU A 44 9.66 -16.65 5.93
C GLU A 44 8.61 -16.77 4.81
N LYS A 45 7.40 -17.24 5.14
CA LYS A 45 6.30 -17.36 4.18
C LYS A 45 5.88 -16.00 3.62
N LEU A 46 5.78 -14.98 4.45
CA LEU A 46 5.46 -13.62 3.99
C LEU A 46 6.49 -13.12 2.99
N LEU A 47 7.78 -13.32 3.26
CA LEU A 47 8.87 -12.95 2.36
C LEU A 47 8.84 -13.74 1.04
N ARG A 48 8.55 -15.05 1.10
CA ARG A 48 8.52 -15.95 -0.07
C ARG A 48 7.31 -15.73 -0.97
N ASN A 49 6.15 -15.50 -0.35
CA ASN A 49 4.88 -15.46 -1.05
C ASN A 49 4.41 -14.02 -1.33
N SER A 50 5.20 -13.00 -0.96
CA SER A 50 4.92 -11.55 -1.09
C SER A 50 3.72 -11.03 -0.29
N ALA A 51 2.72 -11.87 -0.02
CA ALA A 51 1.57 -11.62 0.82
C ALA A 51 1.03 -12.95 1.36
N VAL A 52 0.45 -12.90 2.57
CA VAL A 52 -0.25 -14.03 3.19
C VAL A 52 -1.68 -13.61 3.52
N LEU A 53 -2.66 -14.41 3.10
CA LEU A 53 -4.07 -14.25 3.45
C LEU A 53 -4.43 -15.28 4.53
N LEU A 54 -4.78 -14.80 5.72
CA LEU A 54 -5.36 -15.61 6.79
C LEU A 54 -6.87 -15.70 6.60
N ARG A 55 -7.41 -16.88 6.29
CA ARG A 55 -8.83 -17.04 5.90
C ARG A 55 -9.51 -18.15 6.71
N GLY A 56 -10.71 -17.86 7.22
CA GLY A 56 -11.53 -18.83 7.96
C GLY A 56 -11.32 -18.81 9.48
N PHE A 57 -10.55 -17.85 10.00
CA PHE A 57 -10.39 -17.60 11.42
C PHE A 57 -11.46 -16.64 11.95
N ASP A 58 -11.83 -16.78 13.22
CA ASP A 58 -12.89 -16.04 13.88
C ASP A 58 -12.40 -14.67 14.41
N VAL A 59 -11.82 -13.86 13.52
CA VAL A 59 -11.49 -12.45 13.79
C VAL A 59 -12.70 -11.60 13.37
N ARG A 60 -13.41 -11.02 14.34
CA ARG A 60 -14.76 -10.45 14.12
C ARG A 60 -14.83 -8.93 14.17
N ASP A 61 -13.87 -8.29 14.82
CA ASP A 61 -13.88 -6.87 15.11
C ASP A 61 -12.46 -6.31 15.20
N ALA A 62 -12.36 -4.99 15.37
CA ALA A 62 -11.09 -4.29 15.53
C ALA A 62 -10.27 -4.75 16.76
N GLU A 63 -10.90 -5.22 17.84
CA GLU A 63 -10.18 -5.71 19.02
C GLU A 63 -9.47 -7.02 18.71
N GLY A 64 -10.18 -8.00 18.14
CA GLY A 64 -9.59 -9.25 17.72
C GLY A 64 -8.56 -9.08 16.62
N PHE A 65 -8.77 -8.12 15.70
CA PHE A 65 -7.76 -7.78 14.71
C PHE A 65 -6.51 -7.18 15.35
N ASN A 66 -6.65 -6.31 16.35
CA ASN A 66 -5.51 -5.78 17.09
C ASN A 66 -4.73 -6.91 17.78
N ASP A 67 -5.39 -7.92 18.35
CA ASP A 67 -4.70 -9.06 18.97
C ASP A 67 -3.83 -9.84 17.97
N VAL A 68 -4.26 -9.94 16.70
CA VAL A 68 -3.46 -10.49 15.60
C VAL A 68 -2.26 -9.59 15.29
N VAL A 69 -2.46 -8.27 15.23
CA VAL A 69 -1.36 -7.29 15.02
C VAL A 69 -0.31 -7.39 16.13
N GLU A 70 -0.74 -7.47 17.38
CA GLU A 70 0.16 -7.64 18.54
C GLU A 70 0.88 -9.00 18.51
N ALA A 71 0.22 -10.06 18.05
CA ALA A 71 0.84 -11.39 17.91
C ALA A 71 1.99 -11.41 16.89
N LEU A 72 1.87 -10.64 15.81
CA LEU A 72 2.94 -10.47 14.81
C LEU A 72 4.12 -9.69 15.38
N GLY A 73 3.86 -8.74 16.28
CA GLY A 73 4.90 -7.97 16.96
C GLY A 73 5.77 -7.15 16.00
N TRP A 74 5.14 -6.58 14.97
CA TRP A 74 5.76 -5.60 14.09
C TRP A 74 5.71 -4.21 14.72
N ASP A 75 6.71 -3.37 14.43
CA ASP A 75 6.76 -2.00 14.92
C ASP A 75 5.59 -1.18 14.36
N ASP A 76 5.14 -0.20 15.14
CA ASP A 76 4.10 0.73 14.71
C ASP A 76 4.69 1.88 13.93
N ILE A 77 3.93 2.39 12.96
CA ILE A 77 4.35 3.56 12.17
C ILE A 77 3.23 4.60 12.16
N ARG A 78 3.62 5.86 12.39
CA ARG A 78 2.69 6.97 12.27
C ARG A 78 2.34 7.17 10.80
N TYR A 79 1.05 7.13 10.48
CA TYR A 79 0.57 7.44 9.13
C TYR A 79 0.89 8.89 8.76
N VAL A 80 1.54 9.07 7.60
CA VAL A 80 1.82 10.38 7.00
C VAL A 80 1.44 10.27 5.53
N GLY A 81 0.19 10.60 5.22
CA GLY A 81 -0.32 10.56 3.85
C GLY A 81 -1.54 11.45 3.65
N PRO A 82 -2.02 11.56 2.40
CA PRO A 82 -3.07 12.51 2.03
C PRO A 82 -4.48 12.03 2.38
N ALA A 83 -4.68 10.72 2.60
CA ALA A 83 -6.00 10.17 2.88
C ALA A 83 -6.34 10.38 4.37
N PRO A 84 -7.57 10.81 4.70
CA PRO A 84 -8.04 10.80 6.08
C PRO A 84 -8.09 9.36 6.61
N ARG A 85 -7.82 9.21 7.91
CA ARG A 85 -7.83 7.94 8.64
C ARG A 85 -8.50 8.19 9.98
N THR A 86 -9.49 7.38 10.34
CA THR A 86 -10.14 7.42 11.64
C THR A 86 -9.53 6.34 12.53
N HIS A 87 -9.17 6.72 13.76
CA HIS A 87 -8.71 5.79 14.78
C HIS A 87 -9.88 4.92 15.25
N VAL A 88 -9.70 3.60 15.30
CA VAL A 88 -10.75 2.66 15.71
C VAL A 88 -10.41 2.06 17.07
N TYR A 89 -9.26 1.38 17.18
CA TYR A 89 -8.87 0.70 18.41
C TYR A 89 -7.36 0.46 18.46
N LYS A 90 -6.66 0.94 19.49
CA LYS A 90 -5.19 0.79 19.66
C LYS A 90 -4.42 1.07 18.35
N ARG A 91 -3.90 0.04 17.66
CA ARG A 91 -3.12 0.16 16.41
C ARG A 91 -3.97 0.05 15.14
N VAL A 92 -5.29 -0.04 15.28
CA VAL A 92 -6.25 -0.21 14.18
C VAL A 92 -6.85 1.13 13.79
N TRP A 93 -6.76 1.42 12.50
CA TRP A 93 -7.27 2.61 11.84
C TRP A 93 -8.06 2.20 10.60
N THR A 94 -9.00 3.04 10.15
CA THR A 94 -9.70 2.82 8.87
C THR A 94 -8.72 2.87 7.68
N ALA A 95 -9.00 2.09 6.64
CA ALA A 95 -8.09 1.97 5.49
C ALA A 95 -8.27 3.09 4.45
N ASN A 96 -9.51 3.36 4.05
CA ASN A 96 -9.84 4.43 3.12
C ASN A 96 -11.23 4.97 3.46
N GLU A 97 -11.37 6.29 3.44
CA GLU A 97 -12.64 6.99 3.65
C GLU A 97 -13.03 7.84 2.43
N GLY A 98 -12.32 7.67 1.31
CA GLY A 98 -12.65 8.31 0.04
C GLY A 98 -13.95 7.77 -0.59
N PRO A 99 -14.50 8.46 -1.60
CA PRO A 99 -15.75 8.05 -2.24
C PRO A 99 -15.66 6.64 -2.84
N LEU A 100 -16.71 5.82 -2.65
CA LEU A 100 -16.77 4.44 -3.14
C LEU A 100 -16.67 4.31 -4.67
N SER A 101 -16.95 5.38 -5.41
CA SER A 101 -16.85 5.43 -6.87
C SER A 101 -15.43 5.63 -7.40
N GLU A 102 -14.47 5.97 -6.54
CA GLU A 102 -13.09 6.25 -6.97
C GLU A 102 -12.21 5.00 -6.92
N PHE A 103 -11.42 4.83 -7.98
CA PHE A 103 -10.45 3.74 -8.07
C PHE A 103 -9.12 4.15 -7.43
N ILE A 104 -8.58 3.28 -6.57
CA ILE A 104 -7.26 3.45 -5.97
C ILE A 104 -6.23 2.74 -6.86
N TYR A 105 -5.29 3.49 -7.42
CA TYR A 105 -4.21 2.93 -8.23
C TYR A 105 -3.22 2.12 -7.39
N TYR A 106 -2.51 1.18 -8.02
CA TYR A 106 -1.42 0.48 -7.36
C TYR A 106 -0.36 1.45 -6.87
N HIS A 107 0.07 1.25 -5.64
CA HIS A 107 1.13 2.03 -5.02
C HIS A 107 1.77 1.20 -3.90
N HIS A 108 2.96 1.63 -3.49
CA HIS A 108 3.52 1.26 -2.20
C HIS A 108 3.03 2.26 -1.14
N GLU A 109 2.56 1.76 0.00
CA GLU A 109 2.08 2.60 1.10
C GLU A 109 3.19 3.56 1.54
N MET A 110 2.88 4.85 1.60
CA MET A 110 3.81 5.89 2.09
C MET A 110 5.16 5.93 1.34
N VAL A 111 5.24 5.51 0.08
CA VAL A 111 6.51 5.38 -0.66
C VAL A 111 7.27 6.70 -0.87
N LEU A 112 6.58 7.84 -0.74
CA LEU A 112 7.16 9.17 -0.96
C LEU A 112 7.76 9.80 0.31
N ILE A 113 7.68 9.14 1.47
CA ILE A 113 8.28 9.63 2.71
C ILE A 113 9.48 8.77 3.13
N LYS A 114 10.35 9.34 3.95
CA LYS A 114 11.63 8.71 4.35
C LYS A 114 11.43 7.43 5.17
N GLU A 115 10.45 7.44 6.06
CA GLU A 115 10.08 6.32 6.92
C GLU A 115 8.77 5.75 6.40
N PHE A 116 8.83 4.59 5.75
CA PHE A 116 7.68 3.91 5.17
C PHE A 116 7.52 2.51 5.78
N PRO A 117 6.29 1.95 5.82
CA PRO A 117 6.06 0.65 6.41
C PRO A 117 6.79 -0.46 5.66
N THR A 118 7.39 -1.39 6.40
CA THR A 118 7.94 -2.63 5.84
C THR A 118 6.89 -3.69 5.59
N GLN A 119 5.76 -3.62 6.30
CA GLN A 119 4.60 -4.49 6.15
C GLN A 119 3.31 -3.68 6.27
N VAL A 120 2.27 -4.11 5.56
CA VAL A 120 0.90 -3.61 5.69
C VAL A 120 0.01 -4.80 5.95
N ILE A 121 -0.92 -4.67 6.90
CA ILE A 121 -1.94 -5.67 7.21
C ILE A 121 -3.31 -5.03 7.12
N LEU A 122 -4.25 -5.75 6.51
CA LEU A 122 -5.62 -5.32 6.28
C LEU A 122 -6.58 -6.36 6.84
N PHE A 123 -7.72 -5.87 7.34
CA PHE A 123 -8.79 -6.70 7.88
C PHE A 123 -10.13 -6.28 7.29
N CYS A 124 -10.94 -7.27 6.93
CA CYS A 124 -12.28 -7.09 6.44
C CYS A 124 -13.26 -7.43 7.57
N GLU A 125 -13.73 -6.40 8.27
CA GLU A 125 -14.76 -6.54 9.31
C GLU A 125 -16.13 -6.78 8.68
N VAL A 126 -16.45 -6.03 7.63
CA VAL A 126 -17.72 -6.13 6.88
C VAL A 126 -17.40 -6.36 5.39
N PRO A 127 -17.74 -7.52 4.82
CA PRO A 127 -17.51 -7.78 3.40
C PRO A 127 -18.42 -6.88 2.54
N PRO A 128 -17.89 -6.28 1.47
CA PRO A 128 -18.70 -5.50 0.54
C PRO A 128 -19.71 -6.42 -0.20
N PRO A 129 -20.90 -5.91 -0.56
CA PRO A 129 -21.88 -6.70 -1.31
C PRO A 129 -21.40 -7.03 -2.74
N GLU A 130 -20.62 -6.15 -3.36
CA GLU A 130 -19.98 -6.32 -4.66
C GLU A 130 -18.71 -5.46 -4.73
N GLY A 131 -17.69 -5.94 -5.44
CA GLY A 131 -16.43 -5.22 -5.61
C GLY A 131 -15.68 -5.04 -4.28
N GLY A 132 -15.00 -3.90 -4.12
CA GLY A 132 -14.30 -3.55 -2.88
C GLY A 132 -13.10 -4.45 -2.57
N GLU A 133 -12.65 -5.27 -3.53
CA GLU A 133 -11.44 -6.05 -3.34
C GLU A 133 -10.24 -5.12 -3.19
N THR A 134 -9.23 -5.56 -2.43
CA THR A 134 -7.92 -4.92 -2.40
C THR A 134 -6.97 -5.71 -3.30
N PRO A 135 -6.89 -5.39 -4.60
CA PRO A 135 -5.97 -6.08 -5.49
C PRO A 135 -4.52 -5.75 -5.09
N PHE A 136 -3.63 -6.71 -5.23
CA PHE A 136 -2.20 -6.49 -5.04
C PHE A 136 -1.39 -7.13 -6.17
N VAL A 137 -0.18 -6.62 -6.37
CA VAL A 137 0.78 -7.14 -7.35
C VAL A 137 2.18 -7.11 -6.74
N PRO A 138 3.00 -8.17 -6.91
CA PRO A 138 4.39 -8.15 -6.48
C PRO A 138 5.19 -7.14 -7.32
N SER A 139 5.69 -6.07 -6.70
CA SER A 139 6.33 -4.98 -7.44
C SER A 139 7.61 -5.38 -8.18
N PHE A 140 8.34 -6.39 -7.70
CA PHE A 140 9.52 -6.91 -8.40
C PHE A 140 9.18 -7.48 -9.79
N ARG A 141 7.99 -8.09 -9.95
CA ARG A 141 7.51 -8.57 -11.26
C ARG A 141 7.13 -7.45 -12.21
N VAL A 142 6.66 -6.33 -11.65
CA VAL A 142 6.44 -5.12 -12.43
C VAL A 142 7.79 -4.56 -12.90
N THR A 143 8.79 -4.50 -12.01
CA THR A 143 10.15 -4.07 -12.37
C THR A 143 10.75 -4.94 -13.48
N GLU A 144 10.72 -6.27 -13.33
CA GLU A 144 11.26 -7.21 -14.32
C GLU A 144 10.64 -6.97 -15.70
N ARG A 145 9.30 -6.89 -15.76
CA ARG A 145 8.60 -6.63 -17.02
C ARG A 145 8.90 -5.24 -17.60
N MET A 146 9.02 -4.22 -16.77
CA MET A 146 9.37 -2.88 -17.23
C MET A 146 10.79 -2.83 -17.81
N LEU A 147 11.75 -3.53 -17.19
CA LEU A 147 13.11 -3.67 -17.70
C LEU A 147 13.16 -4.46 -19.01
N GLU A 148 12.34 -5.50 -19.14
CA GLU A 148 12.26 -6.32 -20.36
C GLU A 148 11.56 -5.60 -21.52
N GLU A 149 10.41 -4.96 -21.26
CA GLU A 149 9.56 -4.36 -22.29
C GLU A 149 9.97 -2.92 -22.64
N PHE A 150 10.53 -2.17 -21.69
CA PHE A 150 10.83 -0.73 -21.84
C PHE A 150 12.21 -0.34 -21.25
N PRO A 151 13.31 -1.00 -21.63
CA PRO A 151 14.63 -0.79 -21.01
C PRO A 151 15.12 0.66 -21.11
N GLU A 152 14.97 1.31 -22.27
CA GLU A 152 15.41 2.69 -22.49
C GLU A 152 14.65 3.69 -21.61
N ILE A 153 13.34 3.46 -21.39
CA ILE A 153 12.52 4.31 -20.53
C ILE A 153 12.95 4.15 -19.08
N VAL A 154 13.21 2.91 -18.63
CA VAL A 154 13.67 2.64 -17.27
C VAL A 154 15.04 3.26 -17.03
N GLU A 155 15.97 3.14 -17.99
CA GLU A 155 17.29 3.78 -17.92
C GLU A 155 17.16 5.30 -17.81
N GLU A 156 16.37 5.93 -18.67
CA GLU A 156 16.13 7.38 -18.60
C GLU A 156 15.53 7.81 -17.25
N MET A 157 14.56 7.05 -16.73
CA MET A 157 13.92 7.32 -15.43
C MET A 157 14.91 7.16 -14.27
N GLU A 158 15.83 6.20 -14.33
CA GLU A 158 16.88 6.03 -13.32
C GLU A 158 17.93 7.14 -13.38
N GLU A 159 18.37 7.52 -14.58
CA GLU A 159 19.35 8.59 -14.78
C GLU A 159 18.82 9.96 -14.34
N LYS A 160 17.58 10.29 -14.72
CA LYS A 160 16.98 11.61 -14.44
C LYS A 160 16.29 11.68 -13.08
N GLY A 161 15.82 10.54 -12.59
CA GLY A 161 14.93 10.44 -11.44
C GLY A 161 13.55 11.05 -11.69
N LEU A 162 12.64 10.76 -10.77
CA LEU A 162 11.26 11.23 -10.80
C LEU A 162 11.06 12.40 -9.84
N ARG A 163 10.32 13.42 -10.30
CA ARG A 163 9.87 14.55 -9.48
C ARG A 163 8.37 14.45 -9.25
N TYR A 164 7.99 14.41 -7.98
CA TYR A 164 6.59 14.34 -7.55
C TYR A 164 6.12 15.72 -7.12
N THR A 165 4.88 16.04 -7.48
CA THR A 165 4.22 17.28 -7.08
C THR A 165 2.87 16.92 -6.45
N PHE A 166 2.60 17.43 -5.26
CA PHE A 166 1.33 17.23 -4.58
C PHE A 166 0.73 18.58 -4.21
N THR A 167 -0.46 18.86 -4.71
CA THR A 167 -1.19 20.08 -4.41
C THR A 167 -2.25 19.81 -3.37
N ALA A 168 -2.17 20.51 -2.25
CA ALA A 168 -3.15 20.53 -1.18
C ALA A 168 -3.94 21.85 -1.23
N VAL A 169 -5.25 21.75 -0.97
CA VAL A 169 -6.10 22.90 -0.72
C VAL A 169 -5.76 23.54 0.63
N SER A 170 -6.26 24.75 0.90
CA SER A 170 -6.30 25.27 2.27
C SER A 170 -7.60 24.82 2.91
N LYS A 171 -7.50 24.30 4.14
CA LYS A 171 -8.57 23.66 4.91
C LYS A 171 -9.05 22.35 4.29
N ASN A 172 -9.56 21.45 5.13
CA ASN A 172 -10.03 20.15 4.70
C ASN A 172 -11.35 20.26 3.89
N ASP A 173 -11.44 19.50 2.82
CA ASP A 173 -12.61 19.32 1.96
C ASP A 173 -12.99 17.82 1.92
N THR A 174 -14.05 17.44 2.61
CA THR A 174 -14.46 16.03 2.68
C THR A 174 -15.14 15.52 1.39
N SER A 175 -15.35 16.37 0.39
CA SER A 175 -15.95 15.97 -0.89
C SER A 175 -14.95 15.35 -1.88
N SER A 176 -13.65 15.40 -1.58
CA SER A 176 -12.58 14.90 -2.45
C SER A 176 -11.61 13.95 -1.74
N MET A 177 -11.16 12.90 -2.43
CA MET A 177 -10.11 12.01 -1.94
C MET A 177 -8.74 12.71 -1.76
N ARG A 178 -8.56 13.91 -2.31
CA ARG A 178 -7.39 14.79 -2.08
C ARG A 178 -7.74 16.04 -1.27
N GLY A 179 -8.86 16.02 -0.56
CA GLY A 179 -9.33 17.20 0.15
C GLY A 179 -8.64 17.48 1.46
N ARG A 180 -7.65 16.68 1.89
CA ARG A 180 -6.82 17.01 3.05
C ARG A 180 -6.05 18.31 2.79
N GLY A 181 -6.35 19.34 3.57
CA GLY A 181 -5.70 20.64 3.49
C GLY A 181 -4.26 20.57 3.96
N TRP A 182 -3.43 21.52 3.51
CA TRP A 182 -2.01 21.54 3.89
C TRP A 182 -1.83 21.70 5.40
N GLU A 183 -2.76 22.38 6.07
CA GLU A 183 -2.66 22.65 7.50
C GLU A 183 -2.74 21.35 8.31
N ASP A 184 -3.67 20.47 7.94
CA ASP A 184 -3.77 19.13 8.49
C ASP A 184 -2.57 18.29 8.02
N ALA A 185 -2.25 18.33 6.71
CA ALA A 185 -1.13 17.59 6.13
C ALA A 185 0.18 17.77 6.89
N PHE A 186 0.51 19.02 7.23
CA PHE A 186 1.68 19.37 8.00
C PHE A 186 1.43 19.46 9.50
N GLY A 187 0.19 19.38 9.97
CA GLY A 187 -0.20 19.50 11.39
C GLY A 187 0.05 20.88 11.98
N THR A 188 -0.06 21.94 11.19
CA THR A 188 0.20 23.34 11.58
C THR A 188 -0.54 24.31 10.67
N SER A 189 -0.98 25.44 11.20
CA SER A 189 -1.53 26.55 10.39
C SER A 189 -0.48 27.64 10.07
N ASP A 190 0.76 27.48 10.55
CA ASP A 190 1.87 28.39 10.26
C ASP A 190 2.66 27.91 9.04
N LYS A 191 2.78 28.78 8.03
CA LYS A 191 3.50 28.51 6.78
C LYS A 191 4.98 28.23 7.00
N LEU A 192 5.64 28.96 7.91
CA LEU A 192 7.08 28.77 8.17
C LEU A 192 7.33 27.41 8.84
N GLU A 193 6.46 27.02 9.77
CA GLU A 193 6.53 25.69 10.38
C GLU A 193 6.20 24.58 9.39
N ALA A 194 5.25 24.80 8.47
CA ALA A 194 4.95 23.85 7.39
C ALA A 194 6.16 23.65 6.45
N GLU A 195 6.83 24.73 6.04
CA GLU A 195 8.07 24.67 5.26
C GLU A 195 9.17 23.91 5.99
N ARG A 196 9.34 24.15 7.31
CA ARG A 196 10.31 23.41 8.13
C ARG A 196 10.02 21.91 8.16
N ARG A 197 8.76 21.53 8.34
CA ARG A 197 8.31 20.12 8.35
C ARG A 197 8.44 19.46 6.98
N ALA A 198 8.06 20.17 5.91
CA ALA A 198 8.24 19.71 4.53
C ALA A 198 9.72 19.45 4.22
N LYS A 199 10.61 20.38 4.60
CA LYS A 199 12.05 20.23 4.43
C LYS A 199 12.61 19.02 5.19
N ALA A 200 12.09 18.72 6.40
CA ALA A 200 12.46 17.53 7.15
C ALA A 200 12.05 16.22 6.43
N LEU A 201 11.00 16.27 5.60
CA LEU A 201 10.56 15.17 4.73
C LEU A 201 11.27 15.18 3.36
N GLY A 202 12.18 16.13 3.11
CA GLY A 202 12.88 16.29 1.84
C GLY A 202 12.01 16.89 0.74
N MET A 203 11.00 17.68 1.11
CA MET A 203 10.08 18.37 0.20
C MET A 203 10.31 19.88 0.23
N GLU A 204 10.12 20.51 -0.92
CA GLU A 204 9.97 21.96 -1.06
C GLU A 204 8.48 22.32 -1.06
N VAL A 205 8.14 23.56 -0.69
CA VAL A 205 6.76 24.06 -0.67
C VAL A 205 6.66 25.32 -1.53
N GLU A 206 5.68 25.33 -2.42
CA GLU A 206 5.26 26.50 -3.19
C GLU A 206 3.84 26.91 -2.74
N TRP A 207 3.69 28.15 -2.28
CA TRP A 207 2.39 28.67 -1.85
C TRP A 207 1.58 29.20 -3.02
N LEU A 208 0.33 28.75 -3.12
CA LEU A 208 -0.57 29.12 -4.20
C LEU A 208 -1.36 30.40 -3.86
N PRO A 209 -1.76 31.22 -4.86
CA PRO A 209 -2.54 32.44 -4.64
C PRO A 209 -3.89 32.22 -3.95
N ASN A 210 -4.48 31.02 -4.09
CA ASN A 210 -5.74 30.63 -3.45
C ASN A 210 -5.56 30.16 -1.99
N GLY A 211 -4.37 30.30 -1.42
CA GLY A 211 -4.05 29.88 -0.06
C GLY A 211 -3.63 28.40 0.09
N GLY A 212 -3.72 27.60 -0.98
CA GLY A 212 -3.22 26.22 -1.00
C GLY A 212 -1.69 26.14 -1.07
N ALA A 213 -1.17 24.93 -1.14
CA ALA A 213 0.26 24.64 -1.24
C ALA A 213 0.54 23.52 -2.23
N THR A 214 1.60 23.64 -3.01
CA THR A 214 2.17 22.55 -3.80
C THR A 214 3.47 22.12 -3.16
N THR A 215 3.58 20.84 -2.80
CA THR A 215 4.85 20.25 -2.37
C THR A 215 5.57 19.61 -3.53
N ILE A 216 6.89 19.74 -3.56
CA ILE A 216 7.75 19.20 -4.61
C ILE A 216 8.75 18.24 -3.95
N LEU A 217 8.82 17.01 -4.43
CA LEU A 217 9.73 15.97 -3.95
C LEU A 217 10.57 15.42 -5.10
N GLY A 218 11.88 15.32 -4.92
CA GLY A 218 12.80 14.65 -5.83
C GLY A 218 13.83 15.58 -6.49
N PRO A 219 14.63 15.08 -7.45
CA PRO A 219 14.47 13.79 -8.12
C PRO A 219 14.71 12.59 -7.18
N ARG A 220 13.94 11.51 -7.37
CA ARG A 220 14.09 10.22 -6.68
C ARG A 220 14.32 9.12 -7.72
N PRO A 221 15.18 8.12 -7.45
CA PRO A 221 15.35 6.98 -8.36
C PRO A 221 14.02 6.23 -8.50
N LEU A 222 13.85 5.57 -9.65
CA LEU A 222 12.65 4.79 -9.95
C LEU A 222 12.60 3.51 -9.11
N THR A 223 13.77 2.88 -8.96
CA THR A 223 13.91 1.63 -8.22
C THR A 223 14.59 1.81 -6.88
N ALA A 224 14.08 1.07 -5.91
CA ALA A 224 14.76 0.84 -4.65
C ALA A 224 15.35 -0.57 -4.66
N CYS A 225 16.67 -0.68 -4.62
CA CYS A 225 17.35 -1.97 -4.43
C CYS A 225 17.36 -2.30 -2.92
N SER A 226 16.53 -3.26 -2.49
CA SER A 226 16.66 -3.79 -1.14
C SER A 226 17.86 -4.74 -1.10
N ARG A 227 18.93 -4.41 -0.37
CA ARG A 227 20.14 -5.24 -0.21
C ARG A 227 19.92 -6.65 0.36
N ARG A 228 18.69 -7.04 0.67
CA ARG A 228 18.31 -8.40 1.11
C ARG A 228 17.41 -9.03 0.07
N GLY A 229 18.02 -9.52 -1.01
CA GLY A 229 17.38 -10.48 -1.90
C GLY A 229 17.36 -11.88 -1.29
N ARG A 230 16.42 -12.70 -1.76
CA ARG A 230 16.57 -14.16 -1.72
C ARG A 230 17.94 -14.49 -2.32
N ASP A 231 18.74 -15.25 -1.59
CA ASP A 231 19.97 -15.89 -2.09
C ASP A 231 21.26 -15.05 -2.18
N GLY A 232 21.42 -13.98 -1.38
CA GLY A 232 22.75 -13.38 -1.15
C GLY A 232 23.46 -12.77 -2.37
N GLY A 233 22.78 -12.65 -3.52
CA GLY A 233 23.14 -11.81 -4.66
C GLY A 233 22.36 -10.49 -4.64
N CYS A 234 22.76 -9.54 -5.51
CA CYS A 234 22.16 -8.20 -5.63
C CYS A 234 20.62 -8.27 -5.50
N GLY A 235 20.08 -7.67 -4.44
CA GLY A 235 18.72 -7.95 -4.01
C GLY A 235 17.67 -7.41 -4.96
N SER A 236 16.55 -8.12 -5.05
CA SER A 236 15.42 -7.83 -5.95
C SER A 236 15.08 -6.34 -5.99
N THR A 237 15.19 -5.75 -7.18
CA THR A 237 14.87 -4.35 -7.46
C THR A 237 13.35 -4.16 -7.46
N ARG A 238 12.84 -3.24 -6.63
CA ARG A 238 11.39 -2.97 -6.51
C ARG A 238 11.00 -1.70 -7.23
N TRP A 239 9.86 -1.74 -7.93
CA TRP A 239 9.22 -0.56 -8.52
C TRP A 239 8.61 0.28 -7.40
N SER A 240 9.21 1.43 -7.10
CA SER A 240 8.80 2.32 -5.98
C SER A 240 7.98 3.53 -6.43
N GLU A 241 7.41 3.50 -7.62
CA GLU A 241 6.66 4.65 -8.15
C GLU A 241 5.22 4.75 -7.62
N CYS A 242 4.79 5.99 -7.38
CA CYS A 242 3.38 6.38 -7.29
C CYS A 242 3.00 7.20 -8.54
N THR A 243 2.48 6.57 -9.59
CA THR A 243 1.94 7.32 -10.74
C THR A 243 0.59 7.94 -10.38
N ALA A 244 0.61 9.18 -9.89
CA ALA A 244 -0.60 9.94 -9.58
C ALA A 244 -0.77 11.16 -10.50
N ARG A 245 -0.63 10.99 -11.82
CA ARG A 245 -1.03 12.00 -12.82
C ARG A 245 -2.23 11.53 -13.62
N ARG A 246 -3.25 12.40 -13.72
CA ARG A 246 -4.28 12.36 -14.76
C ARG A 246 -3.63 12.69 -16.11
N SER A 247 -2.91 11.74 -16.69
CA SER A 247 -2.96 11.55 -18.14
C SER A 247 -4.13 10.60 -18.38
N ALA A 248 -4.93 10.88 -19.41
CA ALA A 248 -6.14 10.13 -19.78
C ALA A 248 -6.03 8.62 -19.52
N PRO A 249 -7.12 7.93 -19.13
CA PRO A 249 -7.05 6.51 -18.81
C PRO A 249 -6.35 5.78 -19.96
N PRO A 250 -5.29 4.97 -19.70
CA PRO A 250 -4.87 4.03 -20.71
C PRO A 250 -6.11 3.21 -21.04
N ARG A 251 -6.54 3.27 -22.30
CA ARG A 251 -7.55 2.36 -22.82
C ARG A 251 -6.95 0.97 -22.72
N TRP A 252 -7.13 0.33 -21.58
CA TRP A 252 -7.01 -1.12 -21.50
C TRP A 252 -7.96 -1.67 -22.57
N PRO A 253 -7.50 -2.52 -23.50
CA PRO A 253 -8.40 -3.16 -24.43
C PRO A 253 -9.43 -3.87 -23.58
N THR A 254 -10.68 -3.43 -23.66
CA THR A 254 -11.82 -4.17 -23.14
C THR A 254 -11.66 -5.58 -23.68
N GLY A 255 -11.37 -6.52 -22.78
CA GLY A 255 -11.25 -7.92 -23.12
C GLY A 255 -12.44 -8.30 -24.00
N ARG A 256 -12.14 -8.91 -25.15
CA ARG A 256 -13.14 -9.44 -26.06
C ARG A 256 -14.20 -10.16 -25.23
N ARG A 257 -15.45 -9.70 -25.37
CA ARG A 257 -16.62 -10.43 -24.86
C ARG A 257 -16.47 -11.88 -25.32
N SER A 258 -16.33 -12.80 -24.39
CA SER A 258 -16.55 -14.22 -24.71
C SER A 258 -18.00 -14.34 -25.22
N PRO A 259 -18.24 -15.02 -26.35
CA PRO A 259 -19.59 -15.22 -26.83
C PRO A 259 -20.35 -16.06 -25.81
N ARG A 260 -21.58 -15.62 -25.52
CA ARG A 260 -22.59 -16.46 -24.88
C ARG A 260 -22.66 -17.78 -25.64
N MET A 261 -22.50 -18.89 -24.93
CA MET A 261 -23.13 -20.13 -25.30
C MET A 261 -24.05 -20.55 -24.16
N SER A 262 -25.31 -20.69 -24.56
CA SER A 262 -26.44 -21.31 -23.88
C SER A 262 -26.10 -22.66 -23.25
#